data_AF-A0A535YXD7-F1
#
_entry.id   AF-A0A535YXD7-F1
#
_cell.length_a   1.000
_cell.length_b   1.000
_cell.length_c   1.000
_cell.angle_alpha   90.00
_cell.angle_beta   90.00
_cell.angle_gamma   90.00
#
_symmetry.space_group_name_H-M   'P 1'
#
loop_
_entity.id
_entity.type
_entity.pdbx_description
1 polymer ?
#
loop_
_entity_poly.entity_id
_entity_poly.type
_entity_poly.pdbx_seq_one_letter_code
_entity_poly.pdbx_strand_id
1 'polypeptide(L)'
;LDVLSGGRAWLGIGAAWNEAESRGLGIPFPPIKERFERLEETLQICLAMWEGKRGSEQPLPGKHYQPQRLLNSPQSLTRPHPPILIGGGGEKKTLRLVAQYANACNLFPTPELPRKLDILRQHCQAVGRNYDDIEKT
;
A
#
# COMPACT_ATOMS: atom_id res chain seq x y z
N LEU A 1 13.33 2.43 -9.98
CA LEU A 1 14.14 1.86 -8.87
C LEU A 1 14.29 0.35 -9.00
N ASP A 2 13.19 -0.40 -9.14
CA ASP A 2 13.21 -1.87 -9.23
C ASP A 2 14.23 -2.41 -10.27
N VAL A 3 14.17 -1.92 -11.52
CA VAL A 3 15.13 -2.25 -12.59
C VAL A 3 16.58 -1.95 -12.19
N LEU A 4 16.85 -0.72 -11.72
CA LEU A 4 18.21 -0.29 -11.35
C LEU A 4 18.77 -1.10 -10.18
N SER A 5 17.91 -1.54 -9.27
CA SER A 5 18.30 -2.32 -8.10
C SER A 5 18.48 -3.81 -8.40
N GLY A 6 18.10 -4.28 -9.59
CA GLY A 6 18.05 -5.70 -9.93
C GLY A 6 16.94 -6.46 -9.20
N GLY A 7 15.76 -5.84 -9.02
CA GLY A 7 14.61 -6.50 -8.40
C GLY A 7 14.57 -6.46 -6.87
N ARG A 8 15.37 -5.59 -6.24
CA ARG A 8 15.50 -5.51 -4.76
C ARG A 8 14.68 -4.39 -4.14
N ALA A 9 13.96 -3.61 -4.94
CA ALA A 9 13.20 -2.47 -4.46
C ALA A 9 11.85 -2.88 -3.87
N TRP A 10 11.47 -2.25 -2.77
CA TRP A 10 10.16 -2.39 -2.14
C TRP A 10 9.43 -1.05 -2.17
N LEU A 11 8.11 -1.07 -2.33
CA LEU A 11 7.26 0.10 -2.09
C LEU A 11 6.83 0.10 -0.62
N GLY A 12 7.52 0.87 0.21
CA GLY A 12 7.07 1.20 1.56
C GLY A 12 6.10 2.39 1.53
N ILE A 13 4.88 2.23 2.05
CA ILE A 13 3.86 3.29 2.01
C ILE A 13 2.95 3.28 3.25
N GLY A 14 2.39 4.44 3.61
CA GLY A 14 1.45 4.59 4.73
C GLY A 14 0.57 5.83 4.59
N ALA A 15 -0.37 6.01 5.51
CA ALA A 15 -1.41 7.06 5.45
C ALA A 15 -0.99 8.43 6.05
N ALA A 16 0.32 8.67 6.20
CA ALA A 16 0.94 9.79 6.92
C ALA A 16 0.52 9.94 8.40
N TRP A 17 1.47 10.29 9.26
CA TRP A 17 1.25 10.39 10.71
C TRP A 17 1.79 11.69 11.34
N ASN A 18 2.78 12.33 10.71
CA ASN A 18 3.45 13.52 11.26
C ASN A 18 2.97 14.81 10.58
N GLU A 19 2.05 15.52 11.23
CA GLU A 19 1.52 16.79 10.73
C GLU A 19 2.56 17.90 10.73
N ALA A 20 3.43 17.95 11.74
CA ALA A 20 4.46 18.98 11.87
C ALA A 20 5.48 18.90 10.74
N GLU A 21 5.95 17.69 10.41
CA GLU A 21 6.80 17.44 9.25
C GLU A 21 6.10 17.81 7.94
N SER A 22 4.84 17.40 7.76
CA SER A 22 4.06 17.72 6.55
C SER A 22 3.96 19.24 6.34
N ARG A 23 3.64 19.97 7.42
CA ARG A 23 3.57 21.44 7.41
C ARG A 23 4.93 22.07 7.12
N GLY A 24 6.01 21.56 7.69
CA GLY A 24 7.38 22.02 7.44
C GLY A 24 7.81 21.87 5.97
N LEU A 25 7.29 20.86 5.28
CA LEU A 25 7.55 20.60 3.86
C LEU A 25 6.51 21.23 2.91
N GLY A 26 5.50 21.93 3.44
CA GLY A 26 4.42 22.51 2.64
C GLY A 26 3.48 21.47 2.00
N ILE A 27 3.45 20.24 2.52
CA ILE A 27 2.61 19.15 2.03
C ILE A 27 1.24 19.21 2.73
N PRO A 28 0.12 19.23 1.98
CA PRO A 28 -1.21 19.19 2.59
C PRO A 28 -1.40 17.98 3.50
N PHE A 29 -1.98 18.21 4.68
CA PHE A 29 -2.28 17.15 5.66
C PHE A 29 -3.79 17.02 5.89
N PRO A 30 -4.53 16.39 4.95
CA PRO A 30 -5.99 16.31 5.03
C PRO A 30 -6.44 15.38 6.17
N PRO A 31 -7.74 15.37 6.53
CA PRO A 31 -8.27 14.52 7.58
C PRO A 31 -7.97 13.03 7.37
N ILE A 32 -7.88 12.27 8.46
CA ILE A 32 -7.47 10.86 8.45
C ILE A 32 -8.25 9.99 7.46
N LYS A 33 -9.57 10.20 7.35
CA LYS A 33 -10.43 9.47 6.41
C LYS A 33 -9.96 9.65 4.97
N GLU A 34 -9.72 10.89 4.57
CA GLU A 34 -9.26 11.23 3.23
C GLU A 34 -7.86 10.66 2.96
N ARG A 35 -6.94 10.70 3.94
CA ARG A 35 -5.61 10.11 3.77
C ARG A 35 -5.66 8.61 3.48
N PHE A 36 -6.56 7.87 4.13
CA PHE A 36 -6.76 6.44 3.84
C PHE A 36 -7.44 6.20 2.48
N GLU A 37 -8.40 7.05 2.08
CA GLU A 37 -9.00 6.99 0.74
C GLU A 37 -7.92 7.20 -0.35
N ARG A 38 -7.08 8.23 -0.19
CA ARG A 38 -5.95 8.50 -1.09
C ARG A 38 -4.92 7.37 -1.10
N LEU A 39 -4.60 6.77 0.06
CA LEU A 39 -3.68 5.64 0.16
C LEU A 39 -4.19 4.43 -0.64
N GLU A 40 -5.47 4.08 -0.49
CA GLU A 40 -6.08 2.96 -1.20
C GLU A 40 -6.09 3.20 -2.72
N GLU A 41 -6.47 4.41 -3.17
CA GLU A 41 -6.38 4.76 -4.60
C GLU A 41 -4.94 4.74 -5.11
N THR A 42 -3.96 5.17 -4.32
CA THR A 42 -2.54 5.12 -4.69
C THR A 42 -2.06 3.67 -4.88
N LEU A 43 -2.47 2.76 -3.99
CA LEU A 43 -2.15 1.33 -4.13
C LEU A 43 -2.73 0.75 -5.43
N GLN A 44 -3.99 1.07 -5.75
CA GLN A 44 -4.63 0.64 -6.99
C GLN A 44 -3.91 1.21 -8.22
N ILE A 45 -3.51 2.48 -8.18
CA ILE A 45 -2.73 3.13 -9.23
C ILE A 45 -1.40 2.40 -9.44
N CYS A 46 -0.65 2.12 -8.37
CA CYS A 46 0.62 1.41 -8.46
C CYS A 46 0.46 0.02 -9.09
N LEU A 47 -0.55 -0.75 -8.64
CA LEU A 47 -0.83 -2.07 -9.20
C LEU A 47 -1.20 -2.01 -10.68
N ALA A 48 -2.05 -1.07 -11.08
CA ALA A 48 -2.40 -0.86 -12.49
C ALA A 48 -1.21 -0.41 -13.35
N MET A 49 -0.30 0.41 -12.80
CA MET A 49 0.94 0.78 -13.49
C MET A 49 1.88 -0.42 -13.69
N TRP A 50 1.90 -1.38 -12.76
CA TRP A 50 2.73 -2.58 -12.87
C TRP A 50 2.07 -3.74 -13.63
N GLU A 51 0.84 -3.55 -14.10
CA GLU A 51 0.11 -4.58 -14.82
C GLU A 51 0.74 -4.88 -16.20
N GLY A 52 0.84 -6.18 -16.52
CA GLY A 52 1.24 -6.65 -17.83
C GLY A 52 2.61 -6.14 -18.29
N LYS A 53 2.70 -5.67 -19.54
CA LYS A 53 3.96 -5.25 -20.16
C LYS A 53 4.23 -3.74 -20.10
N ARG A 54 3.20 -2.92 -19.88
CA ARG A 54 3.29 -1.46 -19.98
C ARG A 54 2.42 -0.71 -18.96
N GLY A 55 1.71 -1.42 -18.08
CA GLY A 55 0.65 -0.88 -17.24
C GLY A 55 -0.72 -0.97 -17.90
N SER A 56 -1.70 -0.28 -17.33
CA SER A 56 -3.10 -0.28 -17.75
C SER A 56 -3.46 0.96 -18.55
N GLU A 57 -4.14 0.79 -19.68
CA GLU A 57 -4.71 1.89 -20.46
C GLU A 57 -6.14 2.25 -20.04
N GLN A 58 -6.68 1.56 -19.03
CA GLN A 58 -8.01 1.81 -18.51
C GLN A 58 -7.99 2.99 -17.52
N PRO A 59 -9.03 3.84 -17.52
CA PRO A 59 -9.17 4.86 -16.50
C PRO A 59 -9.47 4.22 -15.13
N LEU A 60 -8.94 4.82 -14.06
CA LEU A 60 -9.30 4.43 -12.70
C LEU A 60 -10.28 5.48 -12.13
N PRO A 61 -11.54 5.12 -11.80
CA PRO A 61 -12.52 6.06 -11.27
C PRO A 61 -12.33 6.25 -9.76
N GLY A 62 -11.23 6.89 -9.37
CA GLY A 62 -10.97 7.29 -7.98
C GLY A 62 -11.71 8.58 -7.60
N LYS A 63 -11.99 8.72 -6.31
CA LYS A 63 -12.60 9.93 -5.74
C LYS A 63 -11.57 11.07 -5.68
N HIS A 64 -10.31 10.76 -5.39
CA HIS A 64 -9.23 11.74 -5.25
C HIS A 64 -8.34 11.83 -6.49
N TYR A 65 -8.19 10.72 -7.21
CA TYR A 65 -7.40 10.64 -8.43
C TYR A 65 -8.22 10.02 -9.57
N GLN A 66 -8.21 10.66 -10.74
CA GLN A 66 -8.93 10.21 -11.93
C GLN A 66 -7.96 10.01 -13.12
N PRO A 67 -6.94 9.15 -12.97
CA PRO A 67 -5.98 8.92 -14.05
C PRO A 67 -6.67 8.25 -15.23
N GLN A 68 -6.34 8.71 -16.44
CA GLN A 68 -6.92 8.20 -17.68
C GLN A 68 -6.10 7.06 -18.28
N ARG A 69 -4.77 7.07 -18.09
CA ARG A 69 -3.84 6.04 -18.55
C ARG A 69 -2.72 5.88 -17.53
N LEU A 70 -2.47 4.66 -17.09
CA LEU A 70 -1.50 4.32 -16.05
C LEU A 70 -0.37 3.50 -16.65
N LEU A 71 0.52 4.20 -17.35
CA LEU A 71 1.65 3.59 -18.05
C LEU A 71 2.89 3.56 -17.15
N ASN A 72 3.73 2.54 -17.32
CA ASN A 72 5.05 2.48 -16.68
C ASN A 72 6.09 1.86 -17.63
N SER A 73 7.17 2.61 -17.86
CA SER A 73 8.28 2.28 -18.75
C SER A 73 9.59 2.87 -18.21
N PRO A 74 10.65 2.08 -17.99
CA PRO A 74 10.67 0.62 -18.12
C PRO A 74 9.73 -0.06 -17.11
N GLN A 75 9.24 -1.25 -17.45
CA GLN A 75 8.44 -2.00 -16.49
C GLN A 75 9.23 -2.42 -15.26
N SER A 76 8.52 -2.74 -14.17
CA SER A 76 9.13 -3.44 -13.05
C SER A 76 9.78 -4.73 -13.54
N LEU A 77 10.87 -5.13 -12.89
CA LEU A 77 11.53 -6.41 -13.11
C LEU A 77 10.82 -7.51 -12.30
N THR A 78 10.46 -7.19 -11.06
CA THR A 78 9.81 -8.12 -10.13
C THR A 78 8.38 -8.44 -10.56
N ARG A 79 7.99 -9.71 -10.45
CA ARG A 79 6.66 -10.22 -10.81
C ARG A 79 5.96 -10.85 -9.60
N PRO A 80 4.65 -10.65 -9.43
CA PRO A 80 3.74 -9.90 -10.30
C PRO A 80 3.99 -8.37 -10.28
N HIS A 81 4.54 -7.84 -9.20
CA HIS A 81 4.97 -6.45 -9.05
C HIS A 81 6.04 -6.34 -7.96
N PRO A 82 6.74 -5.19 -7.78
CA PRO A 82 7.61 -4.98 -6.63
C PRO A 82 6.84 -5.19 -5.31
N PRO A 83 7.44 -5.78 -4.26
CA PRO A 83 6.74 -6.02 -3.01
C PRO A 83 6.26 -4.73 -2.36
N ILE A 84 5.07 -4.77 -1.77
CA ILE A 84 4.47 -3.64 -1.08
C ILE A 84 4.56 -3.88 0.43
N LEU A 85 5.10 -2.90 1.16
CA LEU A 85 5.06 -2.86 2.63
C LEU A 85 4.16 -1.71 3.06
N ILE A 86 3.11 -2.02 3.83
CA ILE A 86 2.23 -1.00 4.40
C ILE A 86 2.57 -0.78 5.87
N GLY A 87 2.86 0.48 6.22
CA GLY A 87 3.16 0.90 7.58
C GLY A 87 1.94 1.43 8.34
N GLY A 88 1.87 1.11 9.62
CA GLY A 88 0.88 1.65 10.56
C GLY A 88 0.03 0.57 11.22
N GLY A 89 -0.60 0.93 12.34
CA GLY A 89 -1.28 -0.04 13.21
C GLY A 89 -2.79 0.11 13.32
N GLY A 90 -3.46 0.77 12.36
CA GLY A 90 -4.89 1.00 12.39
C GLY A 90 -5.70 -0.26 12.06
N GLU A 91 -6.50 -0.73 13.01
CA GLU A 91 -7.18 -2.04 12.91
C GLU A 91 -8.23 -2.13 11.80
N LYS A 92 -8.99 -1.05 11.59
CA LYS A 92 -10.10 -1.04 10.63
C LYS A 92 -9.66 -0.77 9.19
N LYS A 93 -8.64 0.08 9.02
CA LYS A 93 -8.22 0.58 7.70
C LYS A 93 -6.85 0.04 7.30
N THR A 94 -5.81 0.25 8.11
CA THR A 94 -4.46 -0.22 7.77
C THR A 94 -4.39 -1.73 7.61
N LEU A 95 -4.86 -2.50 8.60
CA LEU A 95 -4.80 -3.97 8.53
C LEU A 95 -5.65 -4.56 7.40
N ARG A 96 -6.79 -3.92 7.07
CA ARG A 96 -7.58 -4.27 5.88
C ARG A 96 -6.78 -4.06 4.60
N LEU A 97 -6.10 -2.92 4.46
CA LEU A 97 -5.27 -2.62 3.28
C LEU A 97 -4.06 -3.56 3.19
N VAL A 98 -3.45 -3.91 4.33
CA VAL A 98 -2.38 -4.93 4.38
C VAL A 98 -2.89 -6.26 3.81
N ALA A 99 -4.03 -6.74 4.31
CA ALA A 99 -4.63 -7.98 3.83
C ALA A 99 -4.93 -7.93 2.32
N GLN A 100 -5.44 -6.80 1.81
CA GLN A 100 -5.81 -6.65 0.40
C GLN A 100 -4.63 -6.48 -0.56
N TYR A 101 -3.56 -5.78 -0.15
CA TYR A 101 -2.58 -5.24 -1.10
C TYR A 101 -1.11 -5.52 -0.75
N ALA A 102 -0.76 -5.75 0.52
CA ALA A 102 0.64 -5.70 0.94
C ALA A 102 1.30 -7.08 0.98
N ASN A 103 2.59 -7.16 0.66
CA ASN A 103 3.44 -8.33 0.90
C ASN A 103 4.03 -8.33 2.32
N ALA A 104 4.13 -7.16 2.96
CA ALA A 104 4.55 -7.04 4.35
C ALA A 104 3.80 -5.95 5.11
N CYS A 105 3.83 -6.04 6.43
CA CYS A 105 3.38 -4.97 7.31
C CYS A 105 4.44 -4.59 8.34
N ASN A 106 4.59 -3.28 8.54
CA ASN A 106 5.42 -2.73 9.61
C ASN A 106 4.53 -2.32 10.79
N LEU A 107 4.55 -3.15 11.83
CA LEU A 107 3.76 -2.99 13.04
C LEU A 107 4.65 -2.65 14.23
N PHE A 108 4.19 -1.74 15.08
CA PHE A 108 4.94 -1.39 16.28
C PHE A 108 4.91 -2.54 17.30
N PRO A 109 6.05 -2.85 17.96
CA PRO A 109 6.16 -3.90 18.98
C PRO A 109 5.55 -3.43 20.30
N THR A 110 4.23 -3.33 20.35
CA THR A 110 3.47 -2.95 21.56
C THR A 110 2.76 -4.17 22.15
N PRO A 111 2.29 -4.12 23.42
CA PRO A 111 1.50 -5.21 24.02
C PRO A 111 0.23 -5.57 23.24
N GLU A 112 -0.27 -4.66 22.40
CA GLU A 112 -1.43 -4.88 21.53
C GLU A 112 -1.11 -5.70 20.28
N LEU A 113 0.17 -6.02 20.00
CA LEU A 113 0.59 -6.69 18.79
C LEU A 113 -0.14 -8.04 18.56
N PRO A 114 -0.28 -8.95 19.55
CA PRO A 114 -1.03 -10.19 19.35
C PRO A 114 -2.46 -9.95 18.85
N ARG A 115 -3.16 -8.99 19.47
CA ARG A 115 -4.52 -8.62 19.07
C ARG A 115 -4.58 -8.06 17.64
N LYS A 116 -3.59 -7.26 17.25
CA LYS A 116 -3.50 -6.75 15.86
C LYS A 116 -3.24 -7.85 14.85
N LEU A 117 -2.42 -8.84 15.20
CA LEU A 117 -2.16 -10.00 14.35
C LEU A 117 -3.41 -10.86 14.15
N ASP A 118 -4.23 -11.02 15.19
CA ASP A 118 -5.53 -11.70 15.08
C ASP A 118 -6.50 -10.94 14.17
N ILE A 119 -6.56 -9.61 14.30
CA ILE A 119 -7.40 -8.78 13.42
C ILE A 119 -6.89 -8.84 11.97
N LEU A 120 -5.58 -8.84 11.74
CA LEU A 120 -5.03 -9.03 10.41
C LEU A 120 -5.44 -10.39 9.83
N ARG A 121 -5.40 -11.46 10.64
CA ARG A 121 -5.87 -12.78 10.21
C ARG A 121 -7.35 -12.77 9.81
N GLN A 122 -8.20 -12.09 10.57
CA GLN A 122 -9.62 -11.92 10.22
C GLN A 122 -9.80 -11.17 8.89
N HIS A 123 -9.04 -10.08 8.66
CA HIS A 123 -9.08 -9.37 7.38
C HIS A 123 -8.60 -10.26 6.22
N CYS A 124 -7.54 -11.06 6.43
CA CYS A 124 -7.05 -12.01 5.43
C CYS A 124 -8.13 -13.05 5.06
N GLN A 125 -8.80 -13.62 6.07
CA GLN A 125 -9.93 -14.52 5.87
C GLN A 125 -11.06 -13.87 5.06
N ALA A 126 -11.43 -12.63 5.41
CA ALA A 126 -12.50 -11.90 4.73
C ALA A 126 -12.21 -11.63 3.25
N VAL A 127 -10.95 -11.57 2.84
CA VAL A 127 -10.54 -11.35 1.43
C VAL A 127 -10.01 -12.62 0.76
N GLY A 128 -10.11 -13.78 1.42
CA GLY A 128 -9.66 -15.06 0.87
C GLY A 128 -8.15 -15.18 0.69
N ARG A 129 -7.36 -14.45 1.48
CA ARG A 129 -5.89 -14.44 1.42
C ARG A 129 -5.28 -15.28 2.54
N ASN A 130 -4.20 -16.00 2.24
CA ASN A 130 -3.42 -16.67 3.26
C ASN A 130 -2.66 -15.64 4.13
N TYR A 131 -2.87 -15.72 5.44
CA TYR A 131 -2.23 -14.84 6.42
C TYR A 131 -0.70 -14.99 6.44
N ASP A 132 -0.19 -16.18 6.14
CA ASP A 132 1.24 -16.48 6.21
C ASP A 132 2.02 -15.95 5.00
N ASP A 133 1.34 -15.54 3.93
CA ASP A 133 1.96 -14.91 2.75
C ASP A 133 2.38 -13.44 3.01
N ILE A 134 2.00 -12.89 4.16
CA ILE A 134 2.35 -11.52 4.57
C ILE A 134 3.51 -11.61 5.56
N GLU A 135 4.60 -10.92 5.27
CA GLU A 135 5.73 -10.77 6.19
C GLU A 135 5.39 -9.75 7.30
N LYS A 136 5.67 -10.10 8.55
CA LYS A 136 5.45 -9.24 9.72
C LYS A 136 6.82 -8.74 10.14
N THR A 137 7.13 -7.46 9.87
CA THR A 137 8.44 -6.84 10.14
C THR A 137 8.44 -6.07 11.45
#